data_AF-A0A150LKE0-F1
#
_entry.id   AF-A0A150LKE0-F1
#
_cell.length_a   1.000
_cell.length_b   1.000
_cell.length_c   1.000
_cell.angle_alpha   90.00
_cell.angle_beta   90.00
_cell.angle_gamma   90.00
#
_symmetry.space_group_name_H-M   'P 1'
#
loop_
_entity.id
_entity.type
_entity.pdbx_description
1 polymer ?
#
loop_
_entity_poly.entity_id
_entity_poly.type
_entity_poly.pdbx_seq_one_letter_code
_entity_poly.pdbx_strand_id
1 'polypeptide(L)'
;MNVLPGDLQHANELLECCDYCLARARVAQFGRDLDEAEKWVKEFLRCKRDLDELIKRKKEHDKLLQVVELMKEKGIDIAIITRGNE
;
A
#
# COMPACT_ATOMS: atom_id res chain seq x y z
N MET A 1 -1.18 15.73 -5.43
CA MET A 1 -1.44 14.36 -4.94
C MET A 1 -0.65 14.23 -3.65
N ASN A 2 -1.32 14.29 -2.48
CA ASN A 2 -0.63 14.32 -1.19
C ASN A 2 -0.28 12.90 -0.78
N VAL A 3 0.91 12.45 -1.17
CA VAL A 3 1.48 11.18 -0.73
C VAL A 3 2.76 11.52 0.00
N LEU A 4 2.93 11.04 1.24
CA LEU A 4 4.22 11.20 1.90
C LEU A 4 5.28 10.48 1.07
N PRO A 5 6.49 11.03 0.89
CA PRO A 5 7.54 10.38 0.10
C PRO A 5 7.80 8.91 0.50
N GLY A 6 7.67 8.60 1.80
CA GLY A 6 7.78 7.23 2.31
C GLY A 6 6.67 6.27 1.84
N ASP A 7 5.44 6.75 1.66
CA ASP A 7 4.34 5.91 1.16
C ASP A 7 4.51 5.54 -0.32
N LEU A 8 5.07 6.46 -1.13
CA LEU A 8 5.40 6.16 -2.53
C LEU A 8 6.53 5.15 -2.65
N GLN A 9 7.60 5.33 -1.86
CA GLN A 9 8.71 4.39 -1.84
C GLN A 9 8.22 3.00 -1.40
N HIS A 10 7.46 2.94 -0.31
CA HIS A 10 6.95 1.67 0.21
C HIS A 10 5.97 0.98 -0.77
N ALA A 11 5.13 1.75 -1.46
CA ALA A 11 4.25 1.21 -2.50
C ALA A 11 5.04 0.64 -3.69
N ASN A 12 6.14 1.29 -4.10
CA ASN A 12 7.02 0.78 -5.15
C ASN A 12 7.70 -0.52 -4.72
N GLU A 13 8.24 -0.57 -3.51
CA GLU A 13 8.86 -1.79 -2.95
C GLU A 13 7.87 -2.97 -2.91
N LEU A 14 6.62 -2.71 -2.54
CA LEU A 14 5.55 -3.74 -2.55
C LEU A 14 5.21 -4.21 -3.97
N LEU A 15 5.20 -3.31 -4.95
CA LEU A 15 4.95 -3.66 -6.35
C LEU A 15 6.10 -4.50 -6.92
N GLU A 16 7.35 -4.10 -6.68
CA GLU A 16 8.52 -4.88 -7.07
C GLU A 16 8.50 -6.27 -6.44
N CYS A 17 8.09 -6.36 -5.17
CA CYS A 17 7.93 -7.64 -4.48
C CYS A 17 6.83 -8.51 -5.11
N CYS A 18 5.70 -7.91 -5.51
CA CYS A 18 4.63 -8.62 -6.23
C CYS A 18 5.15 -9.23 -7.54
N ASP A 19 5.85 -8.44 -8.36
CA ASP A 19 6.39 -8.87 -9.64
C ASP A 19 7.40 -10.01 -9.45
N TYR A 20 8.30 -9.87 -8.47
CA TYR A 20 9.25 -10.91 -8.11
C TYR A 20 8.58 -12.22 -7.70
N CYS A 21 7.58 -12.15 -6.82
CA CYS A 21 6.85 -13.32 -6.36
C CYS A 21 6.17 -14.06 -7.51
N LEU A 22 5.50 -13.35 -8.42
CA LEU A 22 4.85 -13.96 -9.57
C LEU A 22 5.86 -14.59 -10.54
N ALA A 23 7.00 -13.94 -10.77
CA ALA A 23 8.07 -14.49 -11.59
C ALA A 23 8.62 -15.80 -10.99
N ARG A 24 8.86 -15.83 -9.68
CA ARG A 24 9.34 -17.03 -8.97
C ARG A 24 8.32 -18.15 -8.96
N ALA A 25 7.05 -17.84 -8.73
CA ALA A 25 5.96 -18.82 -8.80
C ALA A 25 5.90 -19.48 -10.18
N ARG A 26 6.04 -18.70 -11.25
CA ARG A 26 6.03 -19.20 -12.64
C ARG A 26 7.23 -20.10 -12.93
N VAL A 27 8.43 -19.73 -12.45
CA VAL A 27 9.64 -20.57 -12.59
C VAL A 27 9.46 -21.91 -11.87
N ALA A 28 8.97 -21.90 -10.62
CA ALA A 28 8.72 -23.12 -9.85
C ALA A 28 7.66 -24.02 -10.52
N GLN A 29 6.60 -23.42 -11.05
CA GLN A 29 5.57 -24.13 -11.82
C GLN A 29 6.16 -24.86 -13.03
N PHE A 30 7.03 -24.20 -13.82
CA PHE A 30 7.71 -24.85 -14.94
C PHE A 30 8.63 -26.00 -14.49
N GLY A 31 9.25 -25.86 -13.31
CA GLY A 31 10.03 -26.91 -12.65
C GLY A 31 9.19 -28.05 -12.07
N ARG A 32 7.85 -27.99 -12.13
CA ARG A 32 6.90 -28.91 -11.49
C ARG A 32 6.99 -28.95 -9.96
N ASP A 33 7.62 -27.93 -9.36
CA ASP A 33 7.65 -27.73 -7.92
C ASP A 33 6.44 -26.88 -7.51
N LEU A 34 5.33 -27.57 -7.25
CA LEU A 34 4.06 -26.92 -6.93
C LEU A 34 4.04 -26.31 -5.52
N ASP A 35 4.81 -26.87 -4.58
CA ASP A 35 4.89 -26.37 -3.21
C ASP A 35 5.64 -25.03 -3.16
N GLU A 36 6.77 -24.94 -3.87
CA GLU A 36 7.51 -23.68 -4.01
C GLU A 36 6.68 -22.65 -4.80
N ALA A 37 5.95 -23.07 -5.84
CA ALA A 37 5.05 -22.19 -6.56
C ALA A 37 3.94 -21.63 -5.64
N GLU A 38 3.31 -22.47 -4.83
CA GLU A 38 2.26 -22.07 -3.88
C GLU A 38 2.80 -21.07 -2.85
N LYS A 39 4.00 -21.30 -2.33
CA LYS A 39 4.66 -20.38 -1.39
C LYS A 39 4.82 -18.98 -1.98
N TRP A 40 5.30 -18.86 -3.21
CA TRP A 40 5.45 -17.56 -3.88
C TRP A 40 4.10 -16.89 -4.17
N VAL A 41 3.05 -17.66 -4.49
CA VAL A 41 1.70 -17.10 -4.66
C VAL A 41 1.15 -16.57 -3.33
N LYS A 42 1.37 -17.26 -2.21
CA LYS A 42 0.98 -16.78 -0.87
C LYS A 42 1.67 -15.47 -0.51
N GLU A 43 2.95 -15.34 -0.85
CA GLU A 43 3.73 -14.12 -0.63
C GLU A 43 3.19 -12.95 -1.47
N PHE A 44 2.90 -13.19 -2.76
CA PHE A 44 2.23 -12.22 -3.62
C PHE A 44 0.90 -11.72 -3.02
N LEU A 45 0.07 -12.64 -2.50
CA LEU A 45 -1.19 -12.28 -1.85
C LEU A 45 -1.00 -11.50 -0.54
N ARG A 46 0.14 -11.66 0.15
CA ARG A 46 0.49 -10.79 1.28
C ARG A 46 0.82 -9.38 0.79
N CYS A 47 1.75 -9.24 -0.16
CA CYS A 47 2.14 -7.93 -0.70
C CYS A 47 0.95 -7.15 -1.29
N LYS A 48 0.03 -7.85 -1.96
CA LYS A 48 -1.21 -7.24 -2.44
C LYS A 48 -2.07 -6.66 -1.30
N ARG A 49 -2.22 -7.39 -0.19
CA ARG A 49 -3.00 -6.92 0.97
C ARG A 49 -2.38 -5.67 1.57
N ASP A 50 -1.06 -5.66 1.73
CA ASP A 50 -0.31 -4.51 2.25
C ASP A 50 -0.50 -3.27 1.34
N LEU A 51 -0.50 -3.48 0.01
CA LEU A 51 -0.77 -2.43 -0.96
C LEU A 51 -2.22 -1.92 -0.89
N ASP A 52 -3.19 -2.83 -0.78
CA ASP A 52 -4.61 -2.48 -0.62
C ASP A 52 -4.84 -1.65 0.67
N GLU A 53 -4.13 -1.96 1.75
CA GLU A 53 -4.15 -1.19 3.00
C GLU A 53 -3.53 0.21 2.86
N LEU A 54 -2.41 0.35 2.14
CA LEU A 54 -1.85 1.67 1.80
C LEU A 54 -2.84 2.51 1.01
N ILE A 55 -3.49 1.92 0.00
CA ILE A 55 -4.51 2.60 -0.81
C ILE A 55 -5.68 3.03 0.08
N LYS A 56 -6.13 2.18 1.01
CA LYS A 56 -7.20 2.51 1.95
C LYS A 56 -6.82 3.70 2.84
N ARG A 57 -5.64 3.67 3.45
CA ARG A 57 -5.12 4.76 4.30
C ARG A 57 -5.05 6.08 3.53
N LYS A 58 -4.58 6.06 2.28
CA LYS A 58 -4.56 7.24 1.42
C LYS A 58 -5.96 7.79 1.16
N LYS A 59 -6.93 6.94 0.82
CA LYS A 59 -8.33 7.36 0.59
C LYS A 59 -8.96 7.99 1.84
N GLU A 60 -8.63 7.47 3.02
CA GLU A 60 -9.09 8.05 4.30
C GLU A 60 -8.44 9.41 4.55
N HIS A 61 -7.13 9.53 4.32
CA HIS A 61 -6.41 10.80 4.44
C HIS A 61 -6.96 11.87 3.47
N ASP A 62 -7.19 11.53 2.20
CA ASP A 62 -7.74 12.44 1.19
C ASP A 62 -9.12 12.97 1.60
N LYS A 63 -9.97 12.13 2.21
CA LYS A 63 -11.27 12.56 2.76
C LYS A 63 -11.12 13.52 3.93
N LEU A 64 -10.15 13.28 4.83
CA LEU A 64 -9.90 14.17 5.95
C LEU A 64 -9.39 15.54 5.48
N LEU A 65 -8.55 15.58 4.46
CA LEU A 65 -8.10 16.83 3.85
C LEU A 65 -9.26 17.66 3.28
N GLN A 66 -10.23 17.01 2.62
CA GLN A 66 -11.44 17.70 2.14
C GLN A 66 -12.24 18.33 3.28
N VAL A 67 -12.31 17.68 4.45
CA VAL A 67 -12.97 18.23 5.63
C VAL A 67 -12.19 19.43 6.19
N VAL A 68 -10.86 19.35 6.24
CA VAL A 68 -10.01 20.48 6.66
C VAL A 68 -10.21 21.69 5.76
N GLU A 69 -10.22 21.48 4.43
CA GLU A 69 -10.46 22.55 3.46
C GLU A 69 -11.84 23.19 3.67
N LEU A 70 -12.90 22.39 3.84
CA LEU A 70 -14.25 22.88 4.10
C LEU A 70 -14.35 23.71 5.40
N MET A 71 -13.66 23.29 6.46
CA MET A 71 -13.66 24.02 7.74
C MET A 71 -12.88 25.33 7.63
N LYS A 72 -11.77 25.32 6.90
CA LYS A 72 -10.98 26.52 6.61
C LYS A 72 -11.79 27.56 5.83
N GLU A 73 -12.58 27.14 4.85
CA GLU A 73 -13.52 28.03 4.13
C GLU A 73 -14.57 28.68 5.06
N LYS A 74 -14.91 28.00 6.15
CA LYS A 74 -15.82 28.51 7.20
C LYS A 74 -15.12 29.37 8.25
N GLY A 75 -13.82 29.66 8.07
CA GLY A 75 -13.01 30.43 9.02
C GLY A 75 -12.61 29.65 10.27
N ILE A 76 -12.74 28.32 10.24
CA ILE A 76 -12.36 27.42 11.34
C ILE A 76 -11.03 26.76 10.98
N ASP A 77 -9.98 27.08 11.74
CA ASP A 77 -8.66 26.47 11.55
C ASP A 77 -8.58 25.13 12.29
N ILE A 78 -8.42 24.04 11.54
CA ILE A 78 -8.26 22.69 12.08
C ILE A 78 -7.08 21.98 11.40
N ALA A 79 -6.36 21.17 12.18
CA ALA A 79 -5.23 20.39 11.70
C ALA A 79 -5.45 18.90 11.98
N ILE A 80 -5.00 18.04 11.05
CA ILE A 80 -4.99 16.60 11.25
C ILE A 80 -3.78 16.25 12.13
N ILE A 81 -4.02 15.67 13.31
CA ILE A 81 -2.96 15.17 14.19
C ILE A 81 -2.86 13.65 14.00
N THR A 82 -1.77 13.18 13.38
CA THR A 82 -1.42 11.74 13.36
C THR A 82 -0.50 11.44 14.54
N ARG A 83 -0.94 10.57 15.46
CA ARG A 83 -0.03 9.97 16.46
C ARG A 83 0.76 8.86 15.76
N GLY A 84 2.03 9.10 15.48
CA GLY A 84 2.94 8.05 15.02
C GLY A 84 3.38 7.17 16.20
N ASN A 85 3.33 5.85 16.03
CA ASN A 85 4.26 4.99 16.74
C ASN A 85 5.61 5.17 16.03
N GLU A 86 6.59 5.70 16.75
CA GLU A 86 8.00 5.70 16.37
C GLU A 86 8.53 4.26 16.21
#